data_AF-A0AAW9B9F1-F1
#
_entry.id   AF-A0AAW9B9F1-F1
#
_cell.length_a   1.000
_cell.length_b   1.000
_cell.length_c   1.000
_cell.angle_alpha   90.00
_cell.angle_beta   90.00
_cell.angle_gamma   90.00
#
_symmetry.space_group_name_H-M   'P 1'
#
loop_
_entity.id
_entity.type
_entity.pdbx_description
1 polymer ?
#
loop_
_entity_poly.entity_id
_entity_poly.type
_entity_poly.pdbx_seq_one_letter_code
_entity_poly.pdbx_strand_id
1 'polypeptide(L)'
;NASSALRYAKEDPLRGICYYSPELASASKFRTQLLTKMQTGIDKREFVPHYQPLIDLASGNVCGAEALARWNSESGMISPLDFIPIAEESGMIKAIGQQILLQACRDTYKAIENKQGPSDVQWHVNISVNQLSCPAFVDTVTRVLDVTKLPAKNLTLEITESRIIDSAPTTLEN
;
A
#
# COMPACT_ATOMS: atom_id res chain seq x y z
N ASN A 1 9.77 21.57 -16.71
CA ASN A 1 11.24 21.60 -16.47
C ASN A 1 11.70 22.57 -15.36
N ALA A 2 10.86 22.92 -14.38
CA ALA A 2 11.29 23.65 -13.17
C ALA A 2 10.83 22.98 -11.85
N SER A 3 10.02 21.92 -11.92
CA SER A 3 9.47 21.21 -10.75
C SER A 3 10.23 19.94 -10.35
N SER A 4 11.02 19.36 -11.26
CA SER A 4 11.77 18.12 -11.01
C SER A 4 13.10 18.33 -10.29
N ALA A 5 13.65 19.55 -10.33
CA ALA A 5 14.93 19.88 -9.67
C ALA A 5 14.77 20.20 -8.17
N LEU A 6 13.59 20.63 -7.73
CA LEU A 6 13.37 21.07 -6.35
C LEU A 6 13.34 19.91 -5.34
N ARG A 7 13.02 18.69 -5.79
CA ARG A 7 12.86 17.53 -4.89
C ARG A 7 14.17 16.81 -4.55
N TYR A 8 15.21 16.97 -5.37
CA TYR A 8 16.55 16.42 -5.11
C TYR A 8 17.42 17.36 -4.25
N ALA A 9 17.01 18.63 -4.08
CA ALA A 9 17.77 19.63 -3.32
C ALA A 9 17.52 19.56 -1.79
N LYS A 10 16.76 18.58 -1.29
CA LYS A 10 16.43 18.48 0.14
C LYS A 10 17.39 17.61 0.97
N GLU A 11 18.46 17.05 0.39
CA GLU A 11 19.46 16.27 1.14
C GLU A 11 20.85 16.92 1.28
N ASP A 12 21.10 18.11 0.74
CA ASP A 12 22.33 18.87 1.02
C ASP A 12 22.12 20.38 0.79
N PRO A 13 22.11 21.24 1.83
CA PRO A 13 21.87 22.68 1.68
C PRO A 13 23.01 23.44 0.98
N LEU A 14 24.12 22.79 0.60
CA LEU A 14 25.33 23.49 0.11
C LEU A 14 25.69 23.25 -1.36
N ARG A 15 24.89 22.51 -2.14
CA ARG A 15 25.19 22.28 -3.58
C ARG A 15 23.98 22.51 -4.48
N GLY A 16 23.66 23.79 -4.69
CA GLY A 16 22.62 24.28 -5.61
C GLY A 16 22.91 24.14 -7.12
N ILE A 17 23.66 23.12 -7.55
CA ILE A 17 23.84 22.78 -8.98
C ILE A 17 23.89 21.26 -9.11
N CYS A 18 22.83 20.66 -9.69
CA CYS A 18 22.80 19.24 -10.02
C CYS A 18 23.13 19.08 -11.51
N TYR A 19 24.29 18.49 -11.83
CA TYR A 19 24.69 18.21 -13.20
C TYR A 19 23.95 16.99 -13.74
N TYR A 20 23.51 17.03 -15.00
CA TYR A 20 22.93 15.88 -15.70
C TYR A 20 23.99 14.78 -15.82
N SER A 21 23.85 13.72 -15.02
CA SER A 21 24.72 12.56 -15.07
C SER A 21 24.00 11.38 -15.76
N PRO A 22 24.73 10.46 -16.42
CA PRO A 22 24.15 9.25 -17.00
C PRO A 22 23.33 8.42 -15.99
N GLU A 23 23.69 8.45 -14.72
CA GLU A 23 23.01 7.77 -13.61
C GLU A 23 21.63 8.39 -13.35
N LEU A 24 21.52 9.73 -13.36
CA LEU A 24 20.25 10.45 -13.25
C LEU A 24 19.34 10.19 -14.45
N ALA A 25 19.91 10.10 -15.66
CA ALA A 25 19.16 9.75 -16.86
C ALA A 25 18.61 8.30 -16.79
N SER A 26 19.42 7.37 -16.29
CA SER A 26 19.03 5.97 -16.09
C SER A 26 17.92 5.84 -15.05
N ALA A 27 18.04 6.52 -13.91
CA ALA A 27 17.02 6.53 -12.86
C ALA A 27 15.69 7.13 -13.35
N SER A 28 15.74 8.21 -14.12
CA SER A 28 14.55 8.84 -14.72
C SER A 28 13.84 7.90 -15.71
N LYS A 29 14.61 7.21 -16.55
CA LYS A 29 14.08 6.22 -17.50
C LYS A 29 13.45 5.03 -16.77
N PHE A 30 14.14 4.48 -15.76
CA PHE A 30 13.62 3.39 -14.93
C PHE A 30 12.29 3.77 -14.27
N ARG A 31 12.22 4.96 -13.66
CA ARG A 31 10.99 5.47 -13.04
C ARG A 31 9.84 5.59 -14.04
N THR A 32 10.09 6.14 -15.22
CA THR A 32 9.06 6.31 -16.27
C THR A 32 8.54 4.96 -16.75
N GLN A 33 9.43 3.99 -16.92
CA GLN A 33 9.07 2.61 -17.26
C GLN A 33 8.24 1.96 -16.15
N LEU A 34 8.63 2.14 -14.89
CA LEU A 34 7.90 1.57 -13.76
C LEU A 34 6.50 2.18 -13.63
N LEU A 35 6.34 3.49 -13.80
CA LEU A 35 5.03 4.15 -13.84
C LEU A 35 4.09 3.54 -14.89
N THR A 36 4.60 3.38 -16.12
CA THR A 36 3.84 2.79 -17.22
C THR A 36 3.44 1.35 -16.90
N LYS A 37 4.39 0.57 -16.37
CA LYS A 37 4.14 -0.81 -15.95
C LYS A 37 3.13 -0.89 -14.81
N MET A 38 3.18 -0.01 -13.83
CA MET A 38 2.24 0.00 -12.70
C MET A 38 0.82 0.23 -13.19
N GLN A 39 0.62 1.14 -14.15
CA GLN A 39 -0.70 1.39 -14.72
C GLN A 39 -1.27 0.11 -15.36
N THR A 40 -0.49 -0.55 -16.21
CA THR A 40 -0.87 -1.84 -16.79
C THR A 40 -1.08 -2.93 -15.72
N GLY A 41 -0.23 -2.97 -14.69
CA GLY A 41 -0.30 -3.94 -13.61
C GLY A 41 -1.56 -3.77 -12.75
N ILE A 42 -2.02 -2.53 -12.56
CA ILE A 42 -3.31 -2.25 -11.92
C ILE A 42 -4.44 -2.82 -12.79
N ASP A 43 -4.45 -2.55 -14.09
CA ASP A 43 -5.49 -3.04 -15.01
C ASP A 43 -5.51 -4.58 -15.05
N LYS A 44 -4.34 -5.22 -15.00
CA LYS A 44 -4.17 -6.68 -14.99
C LYS A 44 -4.32 -7.32 -13.61
N ARG A 45 -4.55 -6.55 -12.54
CA ARG A 45 -4.62 -7.02 -11.13
C ARG A 45 -3.38 -7.81 -10.69
N GLU A 46 -2.20 -7.31 -11.05
CA GLU A 46 -0.90 -7.90 -10.69
C GLU A 46 -0.46 -7.56 -9.26
N PHE A 47 -1.16 -6.63 -8.59
CA PHE A 47 -0.90 -6.29 -7.19
C PHE A 47 -1.71 -7.20 -6.27
N VAL A 48 -1.00 -8.06 -5.56
CA VAL A 48 -1.58 -9.12 -4.74
C VAL A 48 -1.07 -9.05 -3.30
N PRO A 49 -1.88 -9.43 -2.32
CA PRO A 49 -1.42 -9.57 -0.94
C PRO A 49 -0.61 -10.86 -0.75
N HIS A 50 0.51 -10.76 -0.06
CA HIS A 50 1.14 -11.89 0.63
C HIS A 50 0.90 -11.72 2.13
N TYR A 51 0.84 -12.84 2.86
CA TYR A 51 0.43 -12.84 4.25
C TYR A 51 1.58 -13.19 5.19
N GLN A 52 1.86 -12.31 6.14
CA GLN A 52 2.78 -12.58 7.23
C GLN A 52 1.99 -12.93 8.50
N PRO A 53 2.17 -14.12 9.10
CA PRO A 53 1.43 -14.50 10.31
C PRO A 53 1.77 -13.60 11.50
N LEU A 54 0.74 -13.25 12.28
CA LEU A 54 0.86 -12.61 13.58
C LEU A 54 0.69 -13.67 14.67
N ILE A 55 1.61 -13.70 15.62
CA ILE A 55 1.67 -14.71 16.69
C ILE A 55 1.39 -14.04 18.04
N ASP A 56 0.40 -14.56 18.76
CA ASP A 56 0.19 -14.19 20.16
C ASP A 56 1.32 -14.79 21.01
N LEU A 57 2.11 -13.94 21.68
CA LEU A 57 3.30 -14.39 22.41
C LEU A 57 2.97 -15.20 23.67
N ALA A 58 1.79 -15.00 24.27
CA ALA A 58 1.40 -15.73 25.48
C ALA A 58 1.02 -17.18 25.17
N SER A 59 0.28 -17.40 24.08
CA SER A 59 -0.21 -18.72 23.68
C SER A 59 0.63 -19.41 22.60
N GLY A 60 1.46 -18.66 21.87
CA GLY A 60 2.22 -19.14 20.71
C GLY A 60 1.38 -19.40 19.47
N ASN A 61 0.09 -19.07 19.49
CA ASN A 61 -0.83 -19.34 18.39
C ASN A 61 -0.87 -18.19 17.38
N VAL A 62 -1.21 -18.52 16.12
CA VAL A 62 -1.51 -17.52 15.11
C VAL A 62 -2.81 -16.80 15.49
N CYS A 63 -2.75 -15.49 15.68
CA CYS A 63 -3.89 -14.63 16.01
C CYS A 63 -4.34 -13.76 14.84
N GLY A 64 -3.53 -13.69 13.77
CA GLY A 64 -3.78 -12.80 12.65
C GLY A 64 -2.82 -12.98 11.50
N ALA A 65 -2.97 -12.13 10.50
CA ALA A 65 -1.96 -11.96 9.45
C ALA A 65 -1.94 -10.52 8.95
N GLU A 66 -0.75 -10.05 8.57
CA GLU A 66 -0.56 -8.80 7.86
C GLU A 66 -0.52 -9.05 6.35
N ALA A 67 -1.38 -8.33 5.61
CA ALA A 67 -1.43 -8.31 4.17
C ALA A 67 -0.42 -7.32 3.61
N LEU A 68 0.67 -7.85 3.06
CA LEU A 68 1.76 -7.08 2.48
C LEU A 68 1.63 -7.07 0.96
N ALA A 69 1.56 -5.88 0.36
CA ALA A 69 1.48 -5.73 -1.08
C ALA A 69 2.69 -6.38 -1.77
N ARG A 70 2.44 -7.09 -2.87
CA ARG A 70 3.43 -7.63 -3.79
C ARG A 70 2.98 -7.34 -5.21
N TRP A 71 3.92 -7.06 -6.09
CA TRP A 71 3.61 -6.84 -7.50
C TRP A 71 4.15 -7.99 -8.34
N ASN A 72 3.24 -8.89 -8.72
CA ASN A 72 3.54 -10.05 -9.53
C ASN A 72 3.42 -9.74 -11.02
N SER A 73 4.45 -9.07 -11.56
CA SER A 73 4.50 -8.78 -12.98
C SER A 73 4.82 -10.04 -13.81
N GLU A 74 4.47 -10.03 -15.08
CA GLU A 74 4.87 -11.07 -16.04
C GLU A 74 6.41 -11.29 -16.10
N SER A 75 7.19 -10.26 -15.77
CA SER A 75 8.66 -10.31 -15.70
C SER A 75 9.22 -10.78 -14.35
N GLY A 76 8.35 -11.12 -13.40
CA GLY A 76 8.72 -11.54 -12.04
C GLY A 76 8.23 -10.58 -10.96
N MET A 77 8.54 -10.94 -9.71
CA MET A 77 8.15 -10.19 -8.53
C MET A 77 8.95 -8.89 -8.41
N ILE A 78 8.25 -7.76 -8.29
CA ILE A 78 8.85 -6.44 -8.06
C ILE A 78 8.74 -6.08 -6.58
N SER A 79 9.84 -5.55 -6.01
CA SER A 79 9.91 -5.22 -4.58
C SER A 79 8.95 -4.06 -4.24
N PRO A 80 8.24 -4.14 -3.10
CA PRO A 80 7.46 -3.01 -2.58
C PRO A 80 8.29 -1.73 -2.40
N LEU A 81 9.57 -1.86 -2.07
CA LEU A 81 10.48 -0.71 -1.93
C LEU A 81 10.69 0.03 -3.26
N ASP A 82 10.55 -0.65 -4.40
CA ASP A 82 10.72 -0.04 -5.72
C ASP A 82 9.46 0.69 -6.17
N PHE A 83 8.28 0.13 -5.91
CA PHE A 83 7.02 0.66 -6.48
C PHE A 83 6.19 1.51 -5.51
N ILE A 84 6.23 1.26 -4.19
CA ILE A 84 5.38 2.01 -3.23
C ILE A 84 5.68 3.51 -3.26
N PRO A 85 6.95 3.98 -3.21
CA PRO A 85 7.22 5.43 -3.24
C PRO A 85 6.69 6.09 -4.52
N ILE A 86 6.82 5.40 -5.65
CA ILE A 86 6.36 5.91 -6.96
C ILE A 86 4.82 5.89 -7.03
N ALA A 87 4.18 4.87 -6.45
CA ALA A 87 2.73 4.77 -6.37
C ALA A 87 2.13 5.87 -5.46
N GLU A 88 2.78 6.19 -4.36
CA GLU A 88 2.35 7.26 -3.44
C GLU A 88 2.43 8.63 -4.11
N GLU A 89 3.55 8.92 -4.77
CA GLU A 89 3.76 10.19 -5.46
C GLU A 89 2.88 10.37 -6.70
N SER A 90 2.56 9.28 -7.40
CA SER A 90 1.69 9.31 -8.58
C SER A 90 0.20 9.22 -8.24
N GLY A 91 -0.15 8.93 -6.98
CA GLY A 91 -1.52 8.68 -6.53
C GLY A 91 -2.06 7.28 -6.87
N MET A 92 -1.30 6.46 -7.59
CA MET A 92 -1.66 5.06 -7.92
C MET A 92 -1.79 4.18 -6.68
N ILE A 93 -1.22 4.57 -5.54
CA ILE A 93 -1.35 3.85 -4.26
C ILE A 93 -2.81 3.62 -3.86
N LYS A 94 -3.72 4.51 -4.28
CA LYS A 94 -5.16 4.37 -4.01
C LYS A 94 -5.74 3.15 -4.70
N ALA A 95 -5.43 2.97 -5.99
CA ALA A 95 -5.91 1.85 -6.77
C ALA A 95 -5.29 0.53 -6.31
N ILE A 96 -3.98 0.54 -6.04
CA ILE A 96 -3.25 -0.62 -5.51
C ILE A 96 -3.84 -1.03 -4.15
N GLY A 97 -3.97 -0.08 -3.22
CA GLY A 97 -4.50 -0.35 -1.89
C GLY A 97 -5.95 -0.86 -1.93
N GLN A 98 -6.78 -0.41 -2.88
CA GLN A 98 -8.11 -0.98 -3.08
C GLN A 98 -8.06 -2.44 -3.55
N GLN A 99 -7.11 -2.82 -4.40
CA GLN A 99 -6.93 -4.22 -4.83
C GLN A 99 -6.49 -5.09 -3.64
N ILE A 100 -5.50 -4.61 -2.88
CA ILE A 100 -5.01 -5.31 -1.69
C ILE A 100 -6.11 -5.48 -0.66
N LEU A 101 -6.86 -4.42 -0.32
CA LEU A 101 -7.96 -4.48 0.64
C LEU A 101 -9.05 -5.47 0.19
N LEU A 102 -9.50 -5.38 -1.06
CA LEU A 102 -10.53 -6.27 -1.59
C LEU A 102 -10.09 -7.74 -1.57
N GLN A 103 -8.86 -8.02 -2.02
CA GLN A 103 -8.35 -9.38 -2.06
C GLN A 103 -8.12 -9.91 -0.64
N ALA A 104 -7.59 -9.08 0.25
CA ALA A 104 -7.37 -9.43 1.64
C ALA A 104 -8.68 -9.84 2.30
N CYS A 105 -9.72 -9.01 2.23
CA CYS A 105 -11.01 -9.32 2.84
C CYS A 105 -11.65 -10.61 2.27
N ARG A 106 -11.49 -10.87 0.97
CA ARG A 106 -11.97 -12.12 0.35
C ARG A 106 -11.24 -13.35 0.88
N ASP A 107 -9.93 -13.25 1.00
CA ASP A 107 -9.11 -14.36 1.48
C ASP A 107 -9.39 -14.65 2.96
N THR A 108 -9.58 -13.62 3.79
CA THR A 108 -9.99 -13.77 5.19
C THR A 108 -11.35 -14.46 5.30
N TYR A 109 -12.36 -13.99 4.55
CA TYR A 109 -13.70 -14.57 4.60
C TYR A 109 -13.69 -16.04 4.19
N LYS A 110 -12.96 -16.39 3.13
CA LYS A 110 -12.76 -17.79 2.70
C LYS A 110 -12.07 -18.63 3.76
N ALA A 111 -11.03 -18.10 4.43
CA ALA A 111 -10.34 -18.83 5.49
C ALA A 111 -11.31 -19.15 6.65
N ILE A 112 -12.14 -18.18 7.04
CA ILE A 112 -13.18 -18.36 8.08
C ILE A 112 -14.21 -19.40 7.65
N GLU A 113 -14.76 -19.31 6.44
CA GLU A 113 -15.73 -20.30 5.93
C GLU A 113 -15.16 -21.72 5.90
N ASN A 114 -13.89 -21.84 5.51
CA ASN A 114 -13.19 -23.13 5.44
C ASN A 114 -12.69 -23.62 6.81
N LYS A 115 -12.97 -22.89 7.90
CA LYS A 115 -12.50 -23.20 9.26
C LYS A 115 -10.97 -23.31 9.34
N GLN A 116 -10.27 -22.51 8.55
CA GLN A 116 -8.81 -22.42 8.54
C GLN A 116 -8.36 -21.36 9.55
N GLY A 117 -8.12 -21.80 10.79
CA GLY A 117 -7.70 -20.94 11.90
C GLY A 117 -8.87 -20.40 12.74
N PRO A 118 -8.58 -19.49 13.68
CA PRO A 118 -9.57 -18.91 14.58
C PRO A 118 -10.61 -18.07 13.84
N SER A 119 -11.87 -18.12 14.27
CA SER A 119 -12.95 -17.32 13.68
C SER A 119 -12.83 -15.81 13.96
N ASP A 120 -12.04 -15.46 14.97
CA ASP A 120 -11.74 -14.10 15.44
C ASP A 120 -10.40 -13.57 14.91
N VAL A 121 -9.82 -14.24 13.92
CA VAL A 121 -8.56 -13.83 13.28
C VAL A 121 -8.63 -12.37 12.82
N GLN A 122 -7.60 -11.60 13.17
CA GLN A 122 -7.45 -10.21 12.75
C GLN A 122 -6.59 -10.14 11.48
N TRP A 123 -7.09 -9.50 10.44
CA TRP A 123 -6.33 -9.26 9.22
C TRP A 123 -5.97 -7.81 9.09
N HIS A 124 -4.66 -7.57 9.05
CA HIS A 124 -4.08 -6.24 9.04
C HIS A 124 -3.78 -5.84 7.60
N VAL A 125 -4.33 -4.69 7.18
CA VAL A 125 -4.11 -4.15 5.83
C VAL A 125 -3.50 -2.76 5.95
N ASN A 126 -2.31 -2.60 5.39
CA ASN A 126 -1.63 -1.32 5.32
C ASN A 126 -2.39 -0.34 4.41
N ILE A 127 -2.60 0.88 4.91
CA ILE A 127 -3.18 1.98 4.17
C ILE A 127 -2.25 3.18 4.19
N SER A 128 -2.13 3.84 3.04
CA SER A 128 -1.39 5.09 2.94
C SER A 128 -2.19 6.26 3.51
N VAL A 129 -1.52 7.27 4.04
CA VAL A 129 -2.18 8.51 4.51
C VAL A 129 -2.95 9.20 3.39
N ASN A 130 -2.45 9.14 2.15
CA ASN A 130 -3.15 9.70 0.98
C ASN A 130 -4.48 9.00 0.70
N GLN A 131 -4.64 7.73 1.10
CA GLN A 131 -5.92 7.03 1.03
C GLN A 131 -6.85 7.47 2.15
N LEU A 132 -6.33 7.57 3.39
CA LEU A 132 -7.13 7.98 4.54
C LEU A 132 -7.72 9.39 4.36
N SER A 133 -6.95 10.33 3.81
CA SER A 133 -7.41 11.69 3.51
C SER A 133 -8.40 11.77 2.34
N CYS A 134 -8.72 10.66 1.68
CA CYS A 134 -9.70 10.63 0.60
C CYS A 134 -11.12 10.58 1.19
N PRO A 135 -12.02 11.54 0.88
CA PRO A 135 -13.38 11.54 1.43
C PRO A 135 -14.17 10.25 1.19
N ALA A 136 -13.92 9.58 0.06
CA ALA A 136 -14.58 8.32 -0.30
C ALA A 136 -13.93 7.06 0.31
N PHE A 137 -12.95 7.20 1.21
CA PHE A 137 -12.24 6.06 1.78
C PHE A 137 -13.16 5.17 2.63
N VAL A 138 -13.95 5.78 3.53
CA VAL A 138 -14.90 5.05 4.37
C VAL A 138 -15.91 4.29 3.51
N ASP A 139 -16.48 4.93 2.48
CA ASP A 139 -17.39 4.28 1.54
C ASP A 139 -16.73 3.11 0.80
N THR A 140 -15.44 3.25 0.47
CA THR A 140 -14.67 2.18 -0.16
C THR A 140 -14.52 0.99 0.76
N VAL A 141 -14.17 1.20 2.04
CA VAL A 141 -14.04 0.13 3.04
C VAL A 141 -15.39 -0.54 3.28
N THR A 142 -16.45 0.24 3.51
CA THR A 142 -17.82 -0.28 3.70
C THR A 142 -18.25 -1.14 2.53
N ARG A 143 -18.08 -0.65 1.29
CA ARG A 143 -18.39 -1.42 0.09
C ARG A 143 -17.58 -2.70 -0.01
N VAL A 144 -16.29 -2.68 0.35
CA VAL A 144 -15.46 -3.91 0.35
C VAL A 144 -15.98 -4.92 1.36
N LEU A 145 -16.29 -4.50 2.59
CA LEU A 145 -16.88 -5.39 3.60
C LEU A 145 -18.21 -5.97 3.11
N ASP A 146 -19.07 -5.15 2.50
CA ASP A 146 -20.37 -5.57 1.98
C ASP A 146 -20.26 -6.60 0.85
N VAL A 147 -19.34 -6.42 -0.10
CA VAL A 147 -19.18 -7.36 -1.23
C VAL A 147 -18.42 -8.62 -0.85
N THR A 148 -17.56 -8.56 0.17
CA THR A 148 -16.79 -9.72 0.65
C THR A 148 -17.47 -10.48 1.76
N LYS A 149 -18.49 -9.88 2.40
CA LYS A 149 -19.20 -10.40 3.57
C LYS A 149 -18.30 -10.63 4.79
N LEU A 150 -17.10 -10.02 4.80
CA LEU A 150 -16.22 -10.06 5.95
C LEU A 150 -16.82 -9.23 7.09
N PRO A 151 -16.98 -9.79 8.31
CA PRO A 151 -17.33 -8.99 9.47
C PRO A 151 -16.26 -7.94 9.75
N ALA A 152 -16.65 -6.68 9.98
CA ALA A 152 -15.72 -5.58 10.21
C ALA A 152 -14.71 -5.85 11.35
N LYS A 153 -15.11 -6.61 12.37
CA LYS A 153 -14.26 -7.02 13.49
C LYS A 153 -13.05 -7.88 13.09
N ASN A 154 -12.99 -8.40 11.87
CA ASN A 154 -11.89 -9.22 11.37
C ASN A 154 -10.90 -8.41 10.51
N LEU A 155 -11.15 -7.11 10.30
CA LEU A 155 -10.30 -6.22 9.52
C LEU A 155 -9.70 -5.14 10.41
N THR A 156 -8.38 -5.08 10.46
CA THR A 156 -7.60 -4.00 11.05
C THR A 156 -6.93 -3.20 9.94
N LEU A 157 -7.12 -1.88 9.95
CA LEU A 157 -6.44 -0.99 9.01
C LEU A 157 -5.23 -0.37 9.72
N GLU A 158 -4.06 -0.49 9.11
CA GLU A 158 -2.80 0.00 9.68
C GLU A 158 -2.27 1.21 8.91
N ILE A 159 -1.75 2.19 9.63
CA ILE A 159 -1.12 3.39 9.08
C ILE A 159 0.27 3.50 9.69
N THR A 160 1.27 3.80 8.88
CA THR A 160 2.62 4.09 9.38
C THR A 160 2.73 5.52 9.90
N GLU A 161 3.24 5.65 11.14
CA GLU A 161 3.33 6.91 11.90
C GLU A 161 4.13 8.00 11.18
N SER A 162 5.20 7.63 10.47
CA SER A 162 6.06 8.55 9.73
C SER A 162 5.33 9.38 8.67
N ARG A 163 4.14 8.96 8.23
CA ARG A 163 3.32 9.71 7.27
C ARG A 163 2.25 10.61 7.91
N ILE A 164 1.92 10.38 9.18
CA ILE A 164 0.94 11.19 9.93
C ILE A 164 1.57 12.54 10.31
N ILE A 165 2.85 12.53 10.70
CA ILE A 165 3.58 13.73 11.15
C ILE A 165 3.77 14.75 10.01
N ASP A 166 3.91 14.28 8.76
CA ASP A 166 4.06 15.14 7.58
C ASP A 166 2.73 15.78 7.09
N SER A 167 1.58 15.33 7.60
CA SER A 167 0.25 15.72 7.11
C SER A 167 -0.67 16.39 8.13
N ALA A 168 -0.19 16.70 9.34
CA ALA A 168 -0.96 17.50 10.30
C ALA A 168 -1.12 18.96 9.77
N PRO A 169 -2.34 19.52 9.66
CA PRO A 169 -3.48 19.30 10.54
C PRO A 169 -4.75 18.90 9.77
N THR A 170 -5.17 17.65 9.88
CA THR A 170 -6.60 17.32 9.74
C THR A 170 -6.99 16.57 10.99
N THR A 171 -7.31 17.35 12.02
CA THR A 171 -7.98 16.87 13.22
C THR A 171 -9.29 16.22 12.77
N LEU A 172 -9.44 14.92 13.01
CA LEU A 172 -10.71 14.24 12.88
C LEU A 172 -11.61 14.79 14.00
N GLU A 173 -12.54 15.69 13.65
CA GLU A 173 -13.61 16.09 14.56
C GLU A 173 -14.66 14.98 14.58
N ASN A 174 -15.00 14.54 15.79
CA ASN A 174 -16.01 13.51 16.10
C ASN A 174 -17.43 13.98 15.79
#